data_AF-A0A6I4XKA0-F1
#
_entry.id   AF-A0A6I4XKA0-F1
#
_cell.length_a   1.000
_cell.length_b   1.000
_cell.length_c   1.000
_cell.angle_alpha   90.00
_cell.angle_beta   90.00
_cell.angle_gamma   90.00
#
_symmetry.space_group_name_H-M   'P 1'
#
loop_
_entity.id
_entity.type
_entity.pdbx_description
1 polymer ?
#
loop_
_entity_poly.entity_id
_entity_poly.type
_entity_poly.pdbx_seq_one_letter_code
_entity_poly.pdbx_strand_id
1 'polypeptide(L)'
;MNNFSKALREKNFKYLVTLFCSMMMLTIVFPPVQVSATEASNVQNEEITNDQINKLDKYVLFSEDGFYSISETASTELSSNEYALLVEKINDANSMVESLQVDSKTEKLYIDVNEKTVTIEKTGNNAYLRAYKQGKTAIKGYWWGTRIWISKSAANNLSTGISIGGVFIKSNLIGLAVALGGVALSNVPGGFVFNVSTIFVPGMTFSGTSIPWGFEWQ
;
A
#
# COMPACT_ATOMS: atom_id res chain seq x y z
N MET A 1 53.44 50.26 22.56
CA MET A 1 52.14 49.57 22.66
C MET A 1 51.96 48.57 21.51
N ASN A 2 52.69 47.44 21.46
CA ASN A 2 52.50 46.43 20.39
C ASN A 2 52.71 44.96 20.80
N ASN A 3 53.15 44.65 22.03
CA ASN A 3 53.41 43.26 22.45
C ASN A 3 52.22 42.60 23.17
N PHE A 4 51.29 43.39 23.73
CA PHE A 4 50.15 42.85 24.48
C PHE A 4 49.04 42.30 23.57
N SER A 5 48.81 42.90 22.40
CA SER A 5 47.77 42.44 21.46
C SER A 5 48.18 41.17 20.68
N LYS A 6 49.48 40.99 20.41
CA LYS A 6 50.02 39.78 19.78
C LYS A 6 49.88 38.55 20.68
N ALA A 7 50.19 38.70 21.97
CA ALA A 7 50.08 37.61 22.96
C ALA A 7 48.62 37.17 23.20
N LEU A 8 47.67 38.12 23.22
CA LEU A 8 46.23 37.79 23.33
C LEU A 8 45.69 37.10 22.08
N ARG A 9 46.16 37.49 20.88
CA ARG A 9 45.74 36.87 19.61
C ARG A 9 46.26 35.44 19.47
N GLU A 10 47.48 35.15 19.92
CA GLU A 10 48.04 33.78 19.90
C GLU A 10 47.39 32.84 20.93
N LYS A 11 47.08 33.33 22.14
CA LYS A 11 46.34 32.53 23.13
C LYS A 11 44.95 32.16 22.61
N ASN A 12 44.21 33.13 22.08
CA ASN A 12 42.86 32.88 21.58
C ASN A 12 42.84 31.97 20.34
N PHE A 13 43.87 32.05 19.47
CA PHE A 13 44.01 31.14 18.34
C PHE A 13 44.30 29.70 18.78
N LYS A 14 45.17 29.50 19.80
CA LYS A 14 45.44 28.17 20.36
C LYS A 14 44.18 27.56 20.97
N TYR A 15 43.41 28.31 21.77
CA TYR A 15 42.15 27.81 22.33
C TYR A 15 41.11 27.47 21.26
N LEU A 16 41.03 28.25 20.17
CA LEU A 16 40.09 28.01 19.08
C LEU A 16 40.47 26.78 18.24
N VAL A 17 41.77 26.54 18.04
CA VAL A 17 42.27 25.31 17.39
C VAL A 17 42.09 24.08 18.28
N THR A 18 42.30 24.19 19.60
CA THR A 18 42.06 23.07 20.54
C THR A 18 40.56 22.72 20.63
N LEU A 19 39.67 23.71 20.54
CA LEU A 19 38.21 23.47 20.55
C LEU A 19 37.73 22.81 19.25
N PHE A 20 38.36 23.15 18.11
CA PHE A 20 38.03 22.54 16.82
C PHE A 20 38.55 21.09 16.70
N CYS A 21 39.72 20.78 17.26
CA CYS A 21 40.23 19.39 17.30
C CYS A 21 39.45 18.49 18.27
N SER A 22 38.85 19.04 19.32
CA SER A 22 38.02 18.28 20.28
C SER A 22 36.65 17.84 19.71
N MET A 23 36.16 18.46 18.64
CA MET A 23 34.81 18.20 18.10
C MET A 23 34.80 17.14 16.96
N MET A 24 35.97 16.67 16.51
CA MET A 24 36.09 15.68 15.43
C MET A 24 36.22 14.22 15.89
N MET A 25 36.20 13.93 17.20
CA MET A 25 36.43 12.58 17.73
C MET A 25 35.24 12.04 18.54
N LEU A 26 34.04 12.07 17.96
CA LEU A 26 32.88 11.31 18.44
C LEU A 26 32.07 10.80 17.25
N THR A 27 32.73 10.02 16.38
CA THR A 27 32.01 9.09 15.51
C THR A 27 31.62 7.89 16.37
N ILE A 28 30.32 7.81 16.70
CA ILE A 28 29.75 6.59 17.26
C ILE A 28 29.83 5.53 16.16
N VAL A 29 30.85 4.69 16.22
CA VAL A 29 30.94 3.49 15.38
C VAL A 29 29.91 2.51 15.94
N PHE A 30 28.72 2.50 15.35
CA PHE A 30 27.77 1.42 15.58
C PHE A 30 28.39 0.14 15.01
N PRO A 31 28.51 -0.95 15.79
CA PRO A 31 28.86 -2.24 15.20
C PRO A 31 27.80 -2.60 14.15
N PRO A 32 28.17 -3.18 13.00
CA PRO A 32 27.18 -3.73 12.09
C PRO A 32 26.39 -4.80 12.85
N VAL A 33 25.11 -4.54 13.09
CA VAL A 33 24.18 -5.58 13.52
C VAL A 33 24.14 -6.58 12.36
N GLN A 34 24.81 -7.72 12.54
CA GLN A 34 24.64 -8.85 11.66
C GLN A 34 23.21 -9.35 11.89
N VAL A 35 22.31 -8.95 11.00
CA VAL A 35 21.00 -9.59 10.87
C VAL A 35 21.30 -11.00 10.36
N SER A 36 21.31 -11.97 11.27
CA SER A 36 21.23 -13.37 10.89
C SER A 36 19.85 -13.56 10.28
N ALA A 37 19.80 -13.68 8.95
CA ALA A 37 18.64 -14.22 8.27
C ALA A 37 18.50 -15.66 8.75
N THR A 38 17.65 -15.86 9.76
CA THR A 38 16.98 -17.15 9.90
C THR A 38 16.23 -17.31 8.58
N GLU A 39 16.58 -18.34 7.81
CA GLU A 39 15.76 -18.79 6.68
C GLU A 39 14.41 -19.21 7.25
N ALA A 40 13.55 -18.21 7.48
CA ALA A 40 12.13 -18.43 7.51
C ALA A 40 11.84 -19.10 6.18
N SER A 41 11.30 -20.32 6.25
CA SER A 41 10.75 -21.04 5.12
C SER A 41 9.88 -20.03 4.37
N ASN A 42 10.42 -19.51 3.27
CA ASN A 42 9.76 -18.52 2.47
C ASN A 42 8.68 -19.31 1.75
N VAL A 43 7.52 -19.45 2.39
CA VAL A 43 6.27 -19.51 1.66
C VAL A 43 6.23 -18.17 0.96
N GLN A 44 6.90 -18.10 -0.19
CA GLN A 44 6.67 -17.03 -1.14
C GLN A 44 5.18 -17.13 -1.41
N ASN A 45 4.41 -16.20 -0.87
CA ASN A 45 3.15 -15.84 -1.49
C ASN A 45 3.56 -15.32 -2.86
N GLU A 46 3.75 -16.24 -3.81
CA GLU A 46 4.04 -15.89 -5.19
C GLU A 46 2.92 -14.95 -5.62
N GLU A 47 3.32 -13.74 -5.97
CA GLU A 47 2.40 -12.72 -6.39
C GLU A 47 1.73 -13.20 -7.68
N ILE A 48 0.39 -13.27 -7.68
CA ILE A 48 -0.34 -13.73 -8.86
C ILE A 48 -0.04 -12.79 -10.03
N THR A 49 0.46 -13.34 -11.12
CA THR A 49 0.87 -12.56 -12.29
C THR A 49 -0.34 -12.18 -13.15
N ASN A 50 -0.22 -11.12 -13.95
CA ASN A 50 -1.27 -10.72 -14.90
C ASN A 50 -1.63 -11.86 -15.89
N ASP A 51 -0.67 -12.68 -16.28
CA ASP A 51 -0.91 -13.83 -17.17
C ASP A 51 -1.73 -14.91 -16.47
N GLN A 52 -1.43 -15.20 -15.20
CA GLN A 52 -2.26 -16.09 -14.38
C GLN A 52 -3.67 -15.51 -14.19
N ILE A 53 -3.80 -14.21 -13.86
CA ILE A 53 -5.10 -13.54 -13.75
C ILE A 53 -5.90 -13.72 -15.05
N ASN A 54 -5.34 -13.34 -16.19
CA ASN A 54 -6.02 -13.40 -17.49
C ASN A 54 -6.38 -14.83 -17.90
N LYS A 55 -5.55 -15.82 -17.56
CA LYS A 55 -5.83 -17.23 -17.84
C LYS A 55 -6.96 -17.76 -16.95
N LEU A 56 -6.89 -17.50 -15.65
CA LEU A 56 -7.79 -18.05 -14.65
C LEU A 56 -9.14 -17.33 -14.62
N ASP A 57 -9.21 -16.05 -15.00
CA ASP A 57 -10.45 -15.26 -14.97
C ASP A 57 -11.58 -15.88 -15.80
N LYS A 58 -11.23 -16.61 -16.87
CA LYS A 58 -12.17 -17.36 -17.73
C LYS A 58 -13.00 -18.38 -16.96
N TYR A 59 -12.49 -18.86 -15.84
CA TYR A 59 -13.13 -19.87 -15.00
C TYR A 59 -13.82 -19.27 -13.77
N VAL A 60 -13.74 -17.95 -13.58
CA VAL A 60 -14.35 -17.25 -12.45
C VAL A 60 -15.73 -16.77 -12.86
N LEU A 61 -16.74 -17.30 -12.17
CA LEU A 61 -18.11 -16.87 -12.21
C LEU A 61 -18.39 -15.95 -11.02
N PHE A 62 -19.29 -14.99 -11.21
CA PHE A 62 -19.61 -14.00 -10.19
C PHE A 62 -21.12 -13.75 -10.16
N SER A 63 -21.71 -13.79 -8.98
CA SER A 63 -23.14 -13.66 -8.76
C SER A 63 -23.55 -12.25 -8.32
N GLU A 64 -24.83 -11.94 -8.43
CA GLU A 64 -25.39 -10.62 -8.07
C GLU A 64 -25.28 -10.30 -6.57
N ASP A 65 -25.12 -11.32 -5.74
CA ASP A 65 -24.87 -11.21 -4.30
C ASP A 65 -23.39 -10.93 -3.95
N GLY A 66 -22.52 -10.86 -4.96
CA GLY A 66 -21.11 -10.52 -4.82
C GLY A 66 -20.19 -11.72 -4.56
N PHE A 67 -20.70 -12.95 -4.60
CA PHE A 67 -19.91 -14.16 -4.40
C PHE A 67 -19.26 -14.67 -5.69
N TYR A 68 -18.11 -15.31 -5.53
CA TYR A 68 -17.35 -15.93 -6.60
C TYR A 68 -17.55 -17.44 -6.59
N SER A 69 -17.62 -18.04 -7.78
CA SER A 69 -17.62 -19.48 -7.96
C SER A 69 -16.75 -19.89 -9.16
N ILE A 70 -16.41 -21.17 -9.22
CA ILE A 70 -15.50 -21.73 -10.23
C ILE A 70 -16.33 -22.51 -11.25
N SER A 71 -16.07 -22.29 -12.54
CA SER A 71 -16.65 -23.07 -13.64
C SER A 71 -16.32 -24.56 -13.50
N GLU A 72 -17.29 -25.43 -13.78
CA GLU A 72 -17.12 -26.89 -13.71
C GLU A 72 -15.95 -27.39 -14.60
N THR A 73 -15.71 -26.73 -15.73
CA THR A 73 -14.63 -27.06 -16.68
C THR A 73 -13.22 -26.79 -16.15
N ALA A 74 -13.09 -25.96 -15.12
CA ALA A 74 -11.79 -25.56 -14.57
C ALA A 74 -11.00 -26.76 -14.04
N SER A 75 -11.69 -27.73 -13.42
CA SER A 75 -11.08 -28.92 -12.83
C SER A 75 -10.41 -29.85 -13.87
N THR A 76 -10.84 -29.77 -15.12
CA THR A 76 -10.33 -30.60 -16.22
C THR A 76 -9.36 -29.86 -17.14
N GLU A 77 -9.45 -28.53 -17.23
CA GLU A 77 -8.65 -27.71 -18.15
C GLU A 77 -7.44 -27.03 -17.49
N LEU A 78 -7.46 -26.86 -16.17
CA LEU A 78 -6.34 -26.33 -15.40
C LEU A 78 -5.43 -27.43 -14.88
N SER A 79 -4.14 -27.11 -14.74
CA SER A 79 -3.24 -27.99 -13.97
C SER A 79 -3.64 -28.00 -12.49
N SER A 80 -3.26 -29.03 -11.75
CA SER A 80 -3.59 -29.16 -10.32
C SER A 80 -3.15 -27.95 -9.49
N ASN A 81 -1.99 -27.36 -9.80
CA ASN A 81 -1.47 -26.19 -9.10
C ASN A 81 -2.29 -24.92 -9.41
N GLU A 82 -2.68 -24.74 -10.68
CA GLU A 82 -3.51 -23.61 -11.10
C GLU A 82 -4.91 -23.68 -10.53
N TYR A 83 -5.49 -24.87 -10.52
CA TYR A 83 -6.80 -25.11 -9.91
C TYR A 83 -6.75 -24.86 -8.39
N ALA A 84 -5.73 -25.36 -7.70
CA ALA A 84 -5.54 -25.14 -6.26
C ALA A 84 -5.38 -23.65 -5.94
N LEU A 85 -4.55 -22.92 -6.70
CA LEU A 85 -4.40 -21.47 -6.56
C LEU A 85 -5.72 -20.74 -6.78
N LEU A 86 -6.49 -21.13 -7.80
CA LEU A 86 -7.79 -20.53 -8.07
C LEU A 86 -8.77 -20.76 -6.90
N VAL A 87 -8.84 -21.99 -6.39
CA VAL A 87 -9.69 -22.34 -5.23
C VAL A 87 -9.31 -21.51 -4.00
N GLU A 88 -8.02 -21.39 -3.70
CA GLU A 88 -7.52 -20.56 -2.60
C GLU A 88 -7.99 -19.10 -2.75
N LYS A 89 -7.77 -18.51 -3.92
CA LYS A 89 -8.15 -17.12 -4.19
C LYS A 89 -9.65 -16.88 -4.15
N ILE A 90 -10.47 -17.81 -4.67
CA ILE A 90 -11.93 -17.72 -4.56
C ILE A 90 -12.38 -17.81 -3.10
N ASN A 91 -11.79 -18.67 -2.29
CA ASN A 91 -12.13 -18.79 -0.88
C ASN A 91 -11.76 -17.52 -0.10
N ASP A 92 -10.60 -16.95 -0.36
CA ASP A 92 -10.19 -15.66 0.22
C ASP A 92 -11.17 -14.54 -0.19
N ALA A 93 -11.55 -14.49 -1.48
CA ALA A 93 -12.48 -13.51 -2.03
C ALA A 93 -13.88 -13.63 -1.42
N ASN A 94 -14.37 -14.85 -1.22
CA ASN A 94 -15.67 -15.07 -0.58
C ASN A 94 -15.63 -14.74 0.91
N SER A 95 -14.51 -15.04 1.60
CA SER A 95 -14.31 -14.65 3.00
C SER A 95 -14.34 -13.13 3.19
N MET A 96 -13.80 -12.37 2.22
CA MET A 96 -13.96 -10.92 2.16
C MET A 96 -15.43 -10.54 2.07
N VAL A 97 -16.19 -11.10 1.13
CA VAL A 97 -17.60 -10.77 0.90
C VAL A 97 -18.43 -11.03 2.16
N GLU A 98 -18.20 -12.16 2.84
CA GLU A 98 -18.88 -12.53 4.09
C GLU A 98 -18.59 -11.57 5.24
N SER A 99 -17.40 -11.00 5.27
CA SER A 99 -16.95 -10.12 6.36
C SER A 99 -17.28 -8.65 6.15
N LEU A 100 -17.87 -8.27 5.01
CA LEU A 100 -18.20 -6.90 4.68
C LEU A 100 -19.17 -6.28 5.68
N GLN A 101 -18.72 -5.22 6.33
CA GLN A 101 -19.53 -4.36 7.19
C GLN A 101 -19.46 -2.94 6.64
N VAL A 102 -20.54 -2.48 6.02
CA VAL A 102 -20.59 -1.18 5.35
C VAL A 102 -21.45 -0.23 6.16
N ASP A 103 -20.85 0.86 6.65
CA ASP A 103 -21.60 1.95 7.26
C ASP A 103 -22.19 2.84 6.15
N SER A 104 -23.46 2.63 5.85
CA SER A 104 -24.21 3.38 4.82
C SER A 104 -24.17 4.91 4.96
N LYS A 105 -23.81 5.46 6.14
CA LYS A 105 -23.66 6.91 6.33
C LYS A 105 -22.34 7.43 5.78
N THR A 106 -21.28 6.63 5.86
CA THR A 106 -19.91 7.03 5.57
C THR A 106 -19.31 6.28 4.39
N GLU A 107 -20.00 5.27 3.86
CA GLU A 107 -19.53 4.37 2.82
C GLU A 107 -20.66 3.91 1.89
N LYS A 108 -20.31 3.55 0.66
CA LYS A 108 -21.20 2.95 -0.33
C LYS A 108 -20.61 1.63 -0.83
N LEU A 109 -21.45 0.62 -0.93
CA LEU A 109 -21.14 -0.66 -1.54
C LEU A 109 -21.66 -0.70 -2.97
N TYR A 110 -20.82 -1.14 -3.90
CA TYR A 110 -21.21 -1.42 -5.28
C TYR A 110 -20.77 -2.84 -5.64
N ILE A 111 -21.67 -3.60 -6.26
CA ILE A 111 -21.40 -4.90 -6.84
C ILE A 111 -21.50 -4.73 -8.35
N ASP A 112 -20.42 -5.03 -9.07
CA ASP A 112 -20.38 -4.98 -10.53
C ASP A 112 -20.20 -6.40 -11.08
N VAL A 113 -21.27 -6.94 -11.65
CA VAL A 113 -21.27 -8.30 -12.18
C VAL A 113 -20.42 -8.44 -13.44
N ASN A 114 -20.33 -7.38 -14.25
CA ASN A 114 -19.56 -7.40 -15.49
C ASN A 114 -18.06 -7.34 -15.21
N GLU A 115 -17.66 -6.51 -14.24
CA GLU A 115 -16.26 -6.43 -13.80
C GLU A 115 -15.88 -7.50 -12.76
N LYS A 116 -16.84 -8.31 -12.30
CA LYS A 116 -16.68 -9.32 -11.23
C LYS A 116 -16.06 -8.72 -9.97
N THR A 117 -16.60 -7.60 -9.49
CA THR A 117 -15.98 -6.85 -8.38
C THR A 117 -16.96 -6.39 -7.32
N VAL A 118 -16.42 -6.19 -6.12
CA VAL A 118 -17.09 -5.55 -5.00
C VAL A 118 -16.32 -4.30 -4.59
N THR A 119 -16.96 -3.13 -4.59
CA THR A 119 -16.33 -1.84 -4.29
C THR A 119 -16.93 -1.21 -3.04
N ILE A 120 -16.07 -0.80 -2.11
CA ILE A 120 -16.42 0.07 -0.99
C ILE A 120 -15.82 1.44 -1.24
N GLU A 121 -16.66 2.46 -1.34
CA GLU A 121 -16.24 3.85 -1.55
C GLU A 121 -16.64 4.70 -0.37
N LYS A 122 -15.73 5.54 0.13
CA LYS A 122 -16.05 6.50 1.19
C LYS A 122 -16.97 7.62 0.69
N THR A 123 -18.01 7.86 1.45
CA THR A 123 -18.99 8.93 1.26
C THR A 123 -18.43 10.26 1.81
N GLY A 124 -17.88 11.10 0.92
CA GLY A 124 -17.45 12.49 1.17
C GLY A 124 -16.28 12.89 0.27
N ASN A 125 -16.09 14.10 -0.26
CA ASN A 125 -16.79 15.39 -0.20
C ASN A 125 -17.83 15.54 -1.34
N ASN A 126 -18.69 16.56 -1.27
CA ASN A 126 -19.69 16.97 -2.29
C ASN A 126 -19.33 16.55 -3.73
N ALA A 127 -20.31 16.13 -4.54
CA ALA A 127 -20.09 15.87 -5.97
C ALA A 127 -19.37 17.04 -6.69
N TYR A 128 -19.56 18.26 -6.20
CA TYR A 128 -18.87 19.48 -6.60
C TYR A 128 -17.37 19.56 -6.22
N LEU A 129 -16.92 18.87 -5.15
CA LEU A 129 -15.51 18.78 -4.76
C LEU A 129 -14.79 17.59 -5.45
N ARG A 130 -15.53 16.61 -5.96
CA ARG A 130 -15.01 15.63 -6.93
C ARG A 130 -14.79 16.23 -8.32
N ALA A 131 -15.45 17.35 -8.62
CA ALA A 131 -15.22 18.09 -9.84
C ALA A 131 -13.86 18.82 -9.76
N TYR A 132 -12.91 18.33 -10.55
CA TYR A 132 -11.51 18.76 -10.70
C TYR A 132 -10.50 18.29 -9.62
N LYS A 133 -9.77 17.20 -9.96
CA LYS A 133 -8.46 16.81 -9.39
C LYS A 133 -8.43 16.39 -7.90
N GLN A 134 -9.52 15.91 -7.32
CA GLN A 134 -9.49 15.34 -5.95
C GLN A 134 -9.45 13.81 -5.93
N GLY A 135 -9.99 13.16 -6.97
CA GLY A 135 -10.10 11.71 -7.03
C GLY A 135 -11.10 11.17 -5.99
N LYS A 136 -11.15 9.85 -5.87
CA LYS A 136 -11.97 9.13 -4.89
C LYS A 136 -11.11 8.35 -3.90
N THR A 137 -11.73 7.99 -2.78
CA THR A 137 -11.15 7.07 -1.79
C THR A 137 -12.01 5.82 -1.74
N ALA A 138 -11.48 4.71 -2.24
CA ALA A 138 -12.24 3.48 -2.40
C ALA A 138 -11.32 2.26 -2.35
N ILE A 139 -11.91 1.11 -2.04
CA ILE A 139 -11.31 -0.21 -2.22
C ILE A 139 -12.22 -1.00 -3.16
N LYS A 140 -11.65 -1.68 -4.15
CA LYS A 140 -12.34 -2.64 -5.03
C LYS A 140 -11.67 -3.99 -4.88
N GLY A 141 -12.44 -4.98 -4.48
CA GLY A 141 -12.04 -6.37 -4.40
C GLY A 141 -12.30 -7.07 -5.73
N TYR A 142 -11.26 -7.75 -6.21
CA TYR A 142 -11.31 -8.75 -7.26
C TYR A 142 -11.09 -10.12 -6.61
N TRP A 143 -11.35 -11.19 -7.35
CA TRP A 143 -11.01 -12.54 -6.89
C TRP A 143 -9.49 -12.74 -6.68
N TRP A 144 -8.65 -11.99 -7.40
CA TRP A 144 -7.20 -12.14 -7.38
C TRP A 144 -6.49 -11.14 -6.45
N GLY A 145 -7.19 -10.15 -5.91
CA GLY A 145 -6.57 -9.10 -5.14
C GLY A 145 -7.43 -7.86 -4.95
N THR A 146 -6.80 -6.77 -4.53
CA THR A 146 -7.46 -5.53 -4.14
C THR A 146 -6.89 -4.34 -4.88
N ARG A 147 -7.76 -3.51 -5.44
CA ARG A 147 -7.42 -2.20 -6.00
C ARG A 147 -7.83 -1.09 -5.04
N ILE A 148 -6.94 -0.15 -4.80
CA ILE A 148 -7.06 0.88 -3.76
C ILE A 148 -6.93 2.25 -4.40
N TRP A 149 -7.97 3.08 -4.28
CA TRP A 149 -7.96 4.48 -4.68
C TRP A 149 -7.74 5.35 -3.45
N ILE A 150 -6.78 6.27 -3.55
CA ILE A 150 -6.49 7.27 -2.54
C ILE A 150 -6.71 8.65 -3.15
N SER A 151 -7.69 9.39 -2.63
CA SER A 151 -7.92 10.78 -3.03
C SER A 151 -6.72 11.66 -2.67
N LYS A 152 -6.59 12.80 -3.35
CA LYS A 152 -5.60 13.82 -3.00
C LYS A 152 -5.72 14.26 -1.54
N SER A 153 -6.94 14.51 -1.07
CA SER A 153 -7.19 14.88 0.33
C SER A 153 -6.79 13.77 1.30
N ALA A 154 -7.00 12.50 0.96
CA ALA A 154 -6.57 11.38 1.77
C ALA A 154 -5.04 11.27 1.82
N ALA A 155 -4.37 11.44 0.68
CA ALA A 155 -2.91 11.43 0.59
C ALA A 155 -2.28 12.57 1.41
N ASN A 156 -2.84 13.78 1.32
CA ASN A 156 -2.30 14.97 2.00
C ASN A 156 -2.55 14.98 3.51
N ASN A 157 -3.64 14.36 3.98
CA ASN A 157 -3.97 14.25 5.40
C ASN A 157 -3.51 12.91 6.01
N LEU A 158 -2.61 12.21 5.33
CA LEU A 158 -2.12 10.92 5.76
C LEU A 158 -1.21 11.08 6.98
N SER A 159 -1.64 10.53 8.12
CA SER A 159 -0.79 10.38 9.31
C SER A 159 -0.22 8.95 9.34
N THR A 160 -0.77 8.08 10.18
CA THR A 160 -0.34 6.68 10.30
C THR A 160 -0.91 5.77 9.22
N GLY A 161 -2.00 6.18 8.58
CA GLY A 161 -2.71 5.39 7.58
C GLY A 161 -4.09 5.97 7.29
N ILE A 162 -4.87 5.22 6.52
CA ILE A 162 -6.28 5.52 6.22
C ILE A 162 -7.11 4.26 6.36
N SER A 163 -8.30 4.39 6.96
CA SER A 163 -9.26 3.30 6.96
C SER A 163 -10.21 3.43 5.77
N ILE A 164 -10.55 2.34 5.09
CA ILE A 164 -11.57 2.27 4.03
C ILE A 164 -12.29 0.93 4.18
N GLY A 165 -13.62 0.90 4.31
CA GLY A 165 -14.39 -0.34 4.41
C GLY A 165 -13.97 -1.23 5.57
N GLY A 166 -13.63 -0.64 6.72
CA GLY A 166 -13.10 -1.37 7.89
C GLY A 166 -11.67 -1.89 7.75
N VAL A 167 -11.00 -1.68 6.61
CA VAL A 167 -9.58 -2.04 6.40
C VAL A 167 -8.70 -0.87 6.75
N PHE A 168 -7.64 -1.07 7.52
CA PHE A 168 -6.65 -0.02 7.81
C PHE A 168 -5.43 -0.14 6.88
N ILE A 169 -5.19 0.86 6.05
CA ILE A 169 -4.06 0.91 5.12
C ILE A 169 -2.97 1.78 5.74
N LYS A 170 -1.85 1.19 6.13
CA LYS A 170 -0.73 1.93 6.71
C LYS A 170 -0.07 2.86 5.69
N SER A 171 0.46 3.97 6.20
CA SER A 171 1.13 4.98 5.38
C SER A 171 2.37 4.48 4.65
N ASN A 172 3.03 3.42 5.14
CA ASN A 172 4.18 2.83 4.46
C ASN A 172 3.80 2.17 3.13
N LEU A 173 2.67 1.45 3.05
CA LEU A 173 2.18 0.88 1.79
C LEU A 173 1.80 2.00 0.80
N ILE A 174 1.14 3.04 1.29
CA ILE A 174 0.78 4.20 0.48
C ILE A 174 2.03 4.92 -0.04
N GLY A 175 3.06 5.06 0.80
CA GLY A 175 4.36 5.62 0.41
C GLY A 175 5.04 4.80 -0.68
N LEU A 176 5.04 3.46 -0.56
CA LEU A 176 5.54 2.56 -1.60
C LEU A 176 4.75 2.72 -2.91
N ALA A 177 3.43 2.79 -2.84
CA ALA A 177 2.59 2.98 -4.02
C ALA A 177 2.90 4.30 -4.74
N VAL A 178 3.00 5.41 -4.01
CA VAL A 178 3.30 6.72 -4.61
C VAL A 178 4.73 6.81 -5.13
N ALA A 179 5.67 6.07 -4.55
CA ALA A 179 7.04 5.95 -5.08
C ALA A 179 7.06 5.32 -6.48
N LEU A 180 6.13 4.41 -6.81
CA LEU A 180 5.97 3.90 -8.18
C LEU A 180 5.60 5.00 -9.18
N GLY A 181 4.83 6.00 -8.73
CA GLY A 181 4.48 7.18 -9.51
C GLY A 181 5.57 8.25 -9.59
N GLY A 182 6.71 8.06 -8.89
CA GLY A 182 7.86 8.96 -8.95
C GLY A 182 7.67 10.34 -8.32
N VAL A 183 6.68 10.52 -7.43
CA VAL A 183 6.43 11.80 -6.76
C VAL A 183 6.42 11.65 -5.24
N ALA A 184 6.49 12.77 -4.52
CA ALA A 184 6.25 12.78 -3.08
C ALA A 184 4.75 12.79 -2.78
N LEU A 185 4.35 12.19 -1.65
CA LEU A 185 2.95 12.17 -1.18
C LEU A 185 2.33 13.56 -1.09
N SER A 186 3.11 14.59 -0.73
CA SER A 186 2.66 15.98 -0.65
C SER A 186 2.34 16.63 -2.00
N ASN A 187 2.77 16.02 -3.11
CA ASN A 187 2.64 16.55 -4.47
C ASN A 187 1.64 15.75 -5.32
N VAL A 188 0.78 14.96 -4.69
CA VAL A 188 -0.26 14.19 -5.38
C VAL A 188 -1.23 15.14 -6.12
N PRO A 189 -1.35 15.07 -7.46
CA PRO A 189 -2.09 16.04 -8.25
C PRO A 189 -3.60 15.87 -8.12
N GLY A 190 -4.06 14.61 -8.26
CA GLY A 190 -5.46 14.18 -8.42
C GLY A 190 -5.93 13.09 -7.46
N GLY A 191 -5.01 12.48 -6.71
CA GLY A 191 -5.19 11.15 -6.14
C GLY A 191 -4.53 10.09 -7.02
N PHE A 192 -4.38 8.87 -6.51
CA PHE A 192 -3.76 7.77 -7.24
C PHE A 192 -4.46 6.47 -6.93
N VAL A 193 -4.22 5.45 -7.74
CA VAL A 193 -4.72 4.10 -7.56
C VAL A 193 -3.57 3.11 -7.73
N PHE A 194 -3.63 2.02 -6.97
CA PHE A 194 -2.68 0.92 -7.06
C PHE A 194 -3.37 -0.39 -6.68
N ASN A 195 -2.77 -1.50 -7.06
CA ASN A 195 -3.22 -2.85 -6.75
C ASN A 195 -2.32 -3.47 -5.68
N VAL A 196 -2.88 -4.41 -4.92
CA VAL A 196 -2.16 -5.36 -4.09
C VAL A 196 -2.76 -6.74 -4.32
N SER A 197 -1.94 -7.78 -4.32
CA SER A 197 -2.39 -9.17 -4.55
C SER A 197 -3.04 -9.81 -3.32
N THR A 198 -3.08 -9.06 -2.21
CA THR A 198 -3.81 -9.39 -0.99
C THR A 198 -5.28 -9.03 -1.15
N ILE A 199 -6.17 -9.96 -0.84
CA ILE A 199 -7.62 -9.68 -0.76
C ILE A 199 -7.91 -8.96 0.56
N PHE A 200 -8.76 -7.95 0.52
CA PHE A 200 -9.08 -7.17 1.70
C PHE A 200 -10.13 -7.87 2.57
N VAL A 201 -10.08 -7.72 3.88
CA VAL A 201 -11.04 -8.25 4.85
C VAL A 201 -11.22 -7.18 5.92
N PRO A 202 -12.45 -6.74 6.26
CA PRO A 202 -12.65 -5.77 7.33
C PRO A 202 -11.98 -6.18 8.65
N GLY A 203 -11.36 -5.22 9.33
CA GLY A 203 -10.53 -5.43 10.52
C GLY A 203 -9.06 -5.73 10.22
N MET A 204 -8.70 -6.00 8.96
CA MET A 204 -7.29 -6.22 8.61
C MET A 204 -6.49 -4.93 8.54
N THR A 205 -5.16 -5.09 8.58
CA THR A 205 -4.22 -4.00 8.32
C THR A 205 -3.35 -4.31 7.10
N PHE A 206 -3.47 -3.51 6.05
CA PHE A 206 -2.50 -3.50 4.96
C PHE A 206 -1.24 -2.74 5.36
N SER A 207 -0.09 -3.32 5.08
CA SER A 207 1.22 -2.77 5.42
C SER A 207 2.21 -2.98 4.27
N GLY A 208 3.44 -2.47 4.42
CA GLY A 208 4.53 -2.66 3.44
C GLY A 208 4.96 -4.12 3.19
N THR A 209 4.33 -5.11 3.81
CA THR A 209 4.45 -6.53 3.41
C THR A 209 3.63 -6.86 2.17
N SER A 210 2.62 -6.04 1.83
CA SER A 210 1.95 -6.10 0.53
C SER A 210 2.74 -5.25 -0.47
N ILE A 211 3.03 -5.82 -1.65
CA ILE A 211 3.75 -5.13 -2.71
C ILE A 211 2.71 -4.40 -3.58
N PRO A 212 2.77 -3.06 -3.68
CA PRO A 212 1.88 -2.35 -4.58
C PRO A 212 2.34 -2.52 -6.03
N TRP A 213 1.40 -2.61 -6.97
CA TRP A 213 1.64 -2.65 -8.41
C TRP A 213 0.52 -1.95 -9.18
N GLY A 214 0.65 -1.81 -10.51
CA GLY A 214 -0.41 -1.24 -11.36
C GLY A 214 -0.79 0.20 -11.00
N PHE A 215 0.21 1.04 -10.74
CA PHE A 215 0.00 2.43 -10.33
C PHE A 215 -0.57 3.30 -11.45
N GLU A 216 -1.60 4.09 -11.14
CA GLU A 216 -2.18 5.08 -12.06
C GLU A 216 -2.59 6.37 -11.32
N TRP A 217 -2.53 7.50 -12.03
CA TRP A 217 -3.05 8.78 -11.53
C TRP A 217 -4.57 8.86 -11.72
N GLN A 218 -5.26 9.49 -10.76
CA GLN A 218 -6.70 9.80 -10.85
C GLN A 218 -6.95 11.17 -11.48
#